data_AF-A0A660NQY5-F1
#
_entry.id   AF-A0A660NQY5-F1
#
_cell.length_a   1.000
_cell.length_b   1.000
_cell.length_c   1.000
_cell.angle_alpha   90.00
_cell.angle_beta   90.00
_cell.angle_gamma   90.00
#
_symmetry.space_group_name_H-M   'P 1'
#
loop_
_entity.id
_entity.type
_entity.pdbx_description
1 polymer ?
#
loop_
_entity_poly.entity_id
_entity_poly.type
_entity_poly.pdbx_seq_one_letter_code
_entity_poly.pdbx_strand_id
1 'polypeptide(L)' 'KGLEQELFKSLNRKPTFYTLWMLNRILNGTSDTKEKECYMEMLKSILQMEIPDYLKKQAQHLIDLHS' A
#
# COMPACT_ATOMS: atom_id res chain seq x y z
N LYS A 1 -1.94 0.77 17.03
CA LYS A 1 -3.36 1.15 16.81
C LYS A 1 -3.98 0.12 15.87
N GLY A 2 -5.16 -0.41 16.19
CA GLY A 2 -5.66 -1.69 15.64
C GLY A 2 -5.95 -1.71 14.13
N LEU A 3 -6.63 -0.71 13.56
CA LEU A 3 -7.16 -0.79 12.19
C LEU A 3 -6.08 -0.79 11.08
N GLU A 4 -4.99 -0.04 11.26
CA GLU A 4 -3.87 -0.04 10.30
C GLU A 4 -3.14 -1.39 10.28
N GLN A 5 -3.01 -2.03 11.44
CA GLN A 5 -2.42 -3.36 11.53
C GLN A 5 -3.27 -4.41 10.79
N GLU A 6 -4.59 -4.30 10.89
CA GLU A 6 -5.51 -5.16 10.12
C GLU A 6 -5.44 -4.88 8.61
N LEU A 7 -5.28 -3.62 8.19
CA LEU A 7 -5.04 -3.29 6.79
C LEU A 7 -3.75 -3.94 6.29
N PHE A 8 -2.67 -3.89 7.07
CA PHE A 8 -1.38 -4.49 6.70
C PHE A 8 -1.49 -6.01 6.57
N LYS A 9 -2.17 -6.67 7.51
CA LYS A 9 -2.46 -8.10 7.40
C LYS A 9 -3.26 -8.43 6.14
N SER A 10 -4.26 -7.61 5.81
CA SER A 10 -5.08 -7.78 4.62
C SER A 10 -4.27 -7.63 3.33
N LEU A 11 -3.46 -6.57 3.23
CA LEU A 11 -2.55 -6.32 2.12
C LEU A 11 -1.54 -7.47 1.95
N ASN A 12 -0.90 -7.91 3.02
CA ASN A 12 0.06 -9.02 2.97
C ASN A 12 -0.58 -10.37 2.59
N ARG A 13 -1.87 -10.58 2.91
CA ARG A 13 -2.58 -11.81 2.56
C ARG A 13 -3.06 -11.80 1.10
N LYS A 14 -3.80 -10.76 0.72
CA LYS A 14 -4.37 -10.61 -0.62
C LYS A 14 -4.75 -9.15 -0.87
N PRO A 15 -3.88 -8.38 -1.54
CA PRO A 15 -4.21 -7.03 -1.97
C PRO A 15 -5.48 -7.01 -2.81
N THR A 16 -6.25 -5.95 -2.63
CA THR A 16 -7.43 -5.65 -3.43
C THR A 16 -7.36 -4.20 -3.85
N PHE A 17 -8.19 -3.80 -4.82
CA PHE A 17 -8.30 -2.39 -5.19
C PHE A 17 -8.64 -1.51 -3.98
N TYR A 18 -9.56 -1.97 -3.11
CA TYR A 18 -10.00 -1.21 -1.95
C TYR A 18 -8.90 -1.08 -0.88
N THR A 19 -8.13 -2.14 -0.61
CA THR A 19 -7.04 -2.07 0.37
C THR A 19 -5.88 -1.21 -0.13
N LEU A 20 -5.57 -1.23 -1.44
CA LEU A 20 -4.61 -0.29 -2.04
C LEU A 20 -5.10 1.15 -1.97
N TRP A 21 -6.39 1.39 -2.25
CA TRP A 21 -7.00 2.70 -2.11
C TRP A 21 -6.94 3.22 -0.67
N MET A 22 -7.22 2.37 0.31
CA MET A 22 -7.09 2.72 1.74
C MET A 22 -5.65 3.08 2.10
N LEU A 23 -4.66 2.32 1.61
CA LEU A 23 -3.26 2.63 1.84
C LEU A 23 -2.88 4.00 1.24
N ASN A 24 -3.36 4.31 0.04
CA ASN A 24 -3.18 5.64 -0.56
C ASN A 24 -3.84 6.76 0.27
N ARG A 25 -5.01 6.52 0.86
CA ARG A 25 -5.66 7.49 1.76
C ARG A 25 -4.81 7.77 2.99
N ILE A 26 -4.18 6.75 3.56
CA ILE A 26 -3.27 6.89 4.70
C ILE A 26 -2.01 7.66 4.27
N LEU A 27 -1.35 7.25 3.18
CA LEU A 27 -0.16 7.92 2.63
C LEU A 27 -0.36 9.43 2.43
N ASN A 28 -1.51 9.83 1.88
CA ASN A 28 -1.86 11.24 1.68
C ASN A 28 -2.12 12.00 2.99
N GLY A 29 -2.58 11.32 4.04
CA GLY A 29 -2.88 11.91 5.34
C GLY A 29 -1.71 11.90 6.33
N THR A 30 -0.69 11.08 6.09
CA THR A 30 0.51 10.99 6.91
C THR A 30 1.44 12.16 6.61
N SER A 31 1.95 12.85 7.62
CA SER A 31 3.01 13.86 7.49
C SER A 31 4.37 13.37 7.98
N ASP A 32 4.39 12.32 8.79
CA ASP A 32 5.62 11.70 9.30
C ASP A 32 6.34 10.93 8.18
N THR A 33 7.58 11.30 7.91
CA THR A 33 8.38 10.70 6.82
C THR A 33 8.66 9.23 7.05
N LYS A 34 8.90 8.79 8.30
CA LYS A 34 9.21 7.40 8.61
C LYS A 34 7.98 6.51 8.42
N GLU A 35 6.82 6.97 8.83
CA GLU A 35 5.55 6.27 8.57
C GLU A 35 5.27 6.19 7.07
N LYS A 36 5.49 7.28 6.32
CA LYS A 36 5.38 7.26 4.85
C LYS A 36 6.29 6.21 4.22
N GLU A 37 7.56 6.17 4.62
CA GLU A 37 8.51 5.17 4.14
C GLU A 37 8.00 3.75 4.41
N CYS A 38 7.46 3.48 5.60
CA CYS A 38 6.87 2.18 5.92
C CYS A 38 5.72 1.79 4.97
N TYR A 39 4.84 2.73 4.64
CA TYR A 39 3.75 2.50 3.70
C TYR A 39 4.23 2.34 2.25
N MET A 40 5.30 3.04 1.87
CA MET A 40 5.93 2.89 0.55
C MET A 40 6.60 1.53 0.40
N GLU A 41 7.28 1.03 1.43
CA GLU A 41 7.82 -0.33 1.44
C GLU A 41 6.72 -1.39 1.33
N MET A 42 5.54 -1.15 1.92
CA MET A 42 4.38 -2.01 1.73
C MET A 42 3.90 -2.02 0.27
N LEU A 43 3.86 -0.88 -0.43
CA LEU A 43 3.52 -0.86 -1.85
C LEU A 43 4.55 -1.62 -2.70
N LYS A 44 5.84 -1.48 -2.39
CA LYS A 44 6.92 -2.21 -3.08
C LYS A 44 6.84 -3.72 -2.85
N SER A 45 6.51 -4.16 -1.64
CA SER A 45 6.36 -5.59 -1.34
C SER A 45 5.19 -6.21 -2.12
N ILE A 46 4.10 -5.45 -2.33
CA ILE A 46 2.94 -5.88 -3.12
C ILE A 46 3.32 -6.19 -4.57
N LEU A 47 4.27 -5.47 -5.16
CA LEU A 47 4.73 -5.74 -6.54
C LEU A 47 5.39 -7.12 -6.70
N GLN A 48 5.97 -7.63 -5.60
CA GLN A 48 6.62 -8.95 -5.56
C GLN A 48 5.62 -10.10 -5.34
N MET A 49 4.35 -9.80 -5.06
CA MET A 49 3.33 -10.82 -4.83
C MET A 49 2.82 -11.42 -6.15
N GLU A 50 2.34 -12.67 -6.08
CA GLU A 50 1.56 -13.30 -7.14
C GLU A 50 0.11 -12.79 -7.10
N ILE A 51 -0.12 -11.62 -7.72
CA ILE A 51 -1.42 -10.96 -7.82
C ILE A 51 -1.69 -10.54 -9.27
N PRO A 52 -2.97 -10.32 -9.64
CA PRO A 52 -3.31 -9.84 -10.97
C PRO A 52 -2.56 -8.57 -11.40
N ASP A 53 -2.21 -8.49 -12.68
CA ASP A 53 -1.43 -7.38 -13.25
C ASP A 53 -2.05 -6.00 -13.03
N TYR A 54 -3.38 -5.90 -13.01
CA TYR A 54 -4.05 -4.62 -12.77
C TYR A 54 -3.78 -4.08 -11.37
N LEU A 55 -3.61 -4.95 -10.36
CA LEU A 55 -3.24 -4.54 -9.01
C LEU A 55 -1.76 -4.14 -8.95
N LYS A 56 -0.88 -4.84 -9.68
CA LYS A 56 0.54 -4.44 -9.77
C LYS A 56 0.69 -3.07 -10.42
N LYS A 57 -0.03 -2.81 -11.52
CA LYS A 57 -0.07 -1.50 -12.18
C LYS A 57 -0.59 -0.41 -11.23
N GLN A 58 -1.64 -0.70 -10.46
CA GLN A 58 -2.16 0.24 -9.47
C GLN A 58 -1.12 0.53 -8.36
N ALA A 59 -0.47 -0.49 -7.81
CA ALA A 59 0.55 -0.33 -6.78
C ALA A 59 1.75 0.47 -7.31
N GLN A 60 2.21 0.18 -8.53
CA GLN A 60 3.29 0.93 -9.19
C GLN A 60 2.89 2.40 -9.40
N HIS A 61 1.68 2.65 -9.89
CA HIS A 61 1.18 4.01 -10.07
C HIS A 61 1.18 4.79 -8.74
N LEU A 62 0.79 4.16 -7.64
CA LEU A 62 0.85 4.79 -6.31
C LEU A 62 2.29 5.07 -5.87
N ILE A 63 3.23 4.18 -6.16
CA ILE A 63 4.65 4.43 -5.87
C ILE A 63 5.15 5.65 -6.64
N ASP A 64 4.86 5.73 -7.93
CA ASP A 64 5.30 6.83 -8.79
C ASP A 64 4.72 8.19 -8.36
N LEU A 65 3.50 8.20 -7.80
CA LEU A 65 2.85 9.41 -7.29
C LEU A 65 3.47 9.95 -6.00
N HIS A 66 4.08 9.09 -5.18
CA HIS A 66 4.61 9.41 -3.86
C HIS A 66 6.15 9.38 -3.80
N SER A 67 6.81 9.10 -4.92
CA SER A 67 8.27 9.17 -5.09
C SER A 67 8.72 10.59 -5.40
#